data_AF-A0A455SYJ5-F1
#
_entry.id   AF-A0A455SYJ5-F1
#
_cell.length_a   1.000
_cell.length_b   1.000
_cell.length_c   1.000
_cell.angle_alpha   90.00
_cell.angle_beta   90.00
_cell.angle_gamma   90.00
#
_symmetry.space_group_name_H-M   'P 1'
#
loop_
_entity.id
_entity.type
_entity.pdbx_description
1 polymer ?
#
loop_
_entity_poly.entity_id
_entity_poly.type
_entity_poly.pdbx_seq_one_letter_code
_entity_poly.pdbx_strand_id
1 'polypeptide(L)'
;MFEHQDSFATNMQRAQQAFRNCLHGHLYEGEELLSRTRTSLKRQCGDLPLVQTETGPFQTATFEAARAWGWLEFVTGVYQLGREHPGTALMYLKRAWRIWRPWERLGTTSEEQNEATRERLRASLWLGEAWARTISDRASRAATTILHTTLLAVDRLQEQALLEETIQQQRSLPLALPGSPAWNPGKQSMPFLCLLLGTQARSGFSPE
;
A
#
# COMPACT_ATOMS: atom_id res chain seq x y z
N MET A 1 18.50 17.38 28.06
CA MET A 1 18.32 17.33 26.60
C MET A 1 16.93 16.77 26.38
N PHE A 2 15.92 17.61 26.14
CA PHE A 2 14.54 17.14 25.96
C PHE A 2 14.45 16.49 24.58
N GLU A 3 14.36 15.15 24.52
CA GLU A 3 14.00 14.48 23.28
C GLU A 3 12.59 14.97 22.91
N HIS A 4 12.48 15.76 21.83
CA HIS A 4 11.19 16.00 21.21
C HIS A 4 10.65 14.64 20.76
N GLN A 5 9.75 14.07 21.55
CA GLN A 5 9.06 12.84 21.19
C GLN A 5 8.13 13.21 20.02
N ASP A 6 8.49 12.76 18.82
CA ASP A 6 7.67 13.00 17.63
C ASP A 6 6.23 12.52 17.89
N SER A 7 5.22 13.16 17.33
CA SER A 7 3.86 12.61 17.37
C SER A 7 3.67 11.51 16.32
N PHE A 8 2.57 10.75 16.42
CA PHE A 8 2.15 9.84 15.34
C PHE A 8 1.93 10.60 14.02
N ALA A 9 1.35 11.80 14.08
CA ALA A 9 1.16 12.66 12.91
C ALA A 9 2.50 13.04 12.25
N THR A 10 3.52 13.42 13.04
CA THR A 10 4.86 13.72 12.51
C THR A 10 5.48 12.50 11.83
N ASN A 11 5.33 11.31 12.41
CA ASN A 11 5.84 10.07 11.82
C ASN A 11 5.11 9.69 10.53
N MET A 12 3.79 9.87 10.48
CA MET A 12 3.01 9.69 9.26
C MET A 12 3.48 10.62 8.15
N GLN A 13 3.62 11.92 8.43
CA GLN A 13 4.12 12.90 7.46
C GLN A 13 5.53 12.54 6.96
N ARG A 14 6.40 12.05 7.85
CA ARG A 14 7.73 11.57 7.48
C ARG A 14 7.68 10.36 6.54
N ALA A 15 6.80 9.39 6.80
CA ALA A 15 6.57 8.26 5.90
C ALA A 15 6.02 8.71 4.54
N GLN A 16 5.08 9.66 4.51
CA GLN A 16 4.56 10.24 3.27
C GLN A 16 5.62 11.01 2.48
N GLN A 17 6.56 11.68 3.15
CA GLN A 17 7.73 12.26 2.49
C GLN A 17 8.62 11.18 1.89
N ALA A 18 8.88 10.09 2.62
CA ALA A 18 9.64 8.97 2.10
C ALA A 18 8.97 8.34 0.87
N PHE A 19 7.63 8.29 0.84
CA PHE A 19 6.86 7.83 -0.31
C PHE A 19 7.13 8.69 -1.54
N ARG A 20 7.02 10.02 -1.40
CA ARG A 20 7.35 10.96 -2.47
C ARG A 20 8.79 10.74 -2.96
N ASN A 21 9.76 10.62 -2.04
CA ASN A 21 11.16 10.36 -2.42
C ASN A 21 11.29 9.06 -3.24
N CYS A 22 10.66 7.98 -2.78
CA CYS A 22 10.70 6.68 -3.48
C CYS A 22 10.10 6.78 -4.89
N LEU A 23 8.97 7.47 -5.05
CA LEU A 23 8.33 7.63 -6.35
C LEU A 23 9.17 8.44 -7.36
N HIS A 24 10.03 9.33 -6.88
CA HIS A 24 10.95 10.13 -7.71
C HIS A 24 12.31 9.45 -7.90
N GLY A 25 12.50 8.22 -7.41
CA GLY A 25 13.76 7.49 -7.52
C GLY A 25 14.82 7.86 -6.47
N HIS A 26 14.50 8.74 -5.51
CA HIS A 26 15.34 9.13 -4.37
C HIS A 26 15.30 8.05 -3.27
N LEU A 27 15.76 6.85 -3.60
CA LEU A 27 15.62 5.66 -2.74
C LEU A 27 16.45 5.76 -1.46
N TYR A 28 17.63 6.41 -1.51
CA TYR A 28 18.48 6.58 -0.33
C TYR A 28 17.82 7.50 0.72
N GLU A 29 17.34 8.66 0.30
CA GLU A 29 16.61 9.59 1.17
C GLU A 29 15.30 8.96 1.67
N GLY A 30 14.64 8.15 0.82
CA GLY A 30 13.48 7.36 1.22
C GLY A 30 13.80 6.37 2.35
N GLU A 31 14.87 5.58 2.21
CA GLU A 31 15.33 4.62 3.22
C GLU A 31 15.68 5.30 4.55
N GLU A 32 16.40 6.41 4.50
CA GLU A 32 16.77 7.17 5.69
C GLU A 32 15.53 7.63 6.47
N LEU A 33 14.56 8.22 5.78
CA LEU A 33 13.31 8.65 6.39
C LEU A 33 12.53 7.48 6.97
N LEU A 34 12.44 6.35 6.26
CA LEU A 34 11.76 5.13 6.76
C LEU A 34 12.42 4.57 8.02
N SER A 35 13.75 4.54 8.06
CA SER A 35 14.52 4.08 9.22
C SER A 35 14.29 4.97 10.45
N ARG A 36 14.32 6.30 10.25
CA ARG A 36 14.01 7.29 11.28
C ARG A 36 12.57 7.17 11.79
N THR A 37 11.60 7.06 10.88
CA THR A 37 10.18 6.84 11.22
C THR A 37 10.00 5.56 12.05
N ARG A 38 10.57 4.43 11.60
CA ARG A 38 10.48 3.16 12.33
C ARG A 38 11.08 3.26 13.72
N THR A 39 12.24 3.90 13.85
CA THR A 39 12.92 4.07 15.14
C THR A 39 12.08 4.93 16.10
N SER A 40 11.53 6.03 15.61
CA SER A 40 10.68 6.93 16.40
C SER A 40 9.38 6.24 16.85
N LEU A 41 8.69 5.52 15.95
CA LEU A 41 7.49 4.75 16.30
C LEU A 41 7.77 3.64 17.32
N LYS A 42 8.89 2.90 17.15
CA LYS A 42 9.30 1.87 18.12
C LYS A 42 9.54 2.43 19.51
N ARG A 43 10.10 3.64 19.63
CA ARG A 43 10.28 4.31 20.93
C ARG A 43 8.95 4.71 21.58
N GLN A 44 7.95 5.06 20.78
CA GLN A 44 6.65 5.53 21.30
C GLN A 44 5.77 4.40 21.80
N CYS A 45 5.75 3.28 21.08
CA CYS A 45 4.73 2.25 21.30
C CYS A 45 5.26 0.82 21.16
N GLY A 46 6.56 0.61 20.96
CA GLY A 46 7.12 -0.71 20.70
C GLY A 46 6.99 -1.14 19.24
N ASP A 47 7.36 -2.38 18.94
CA ASP A 47 7.28 -2.90 17.57
C ASP A 47 5.85 -3.31 17.24
N LEU A 48 5.24 -2.62 16.27
CA LEU A 48 3.93 -2.92 15.70
C LEU A 48 2.87 -3.25 16.78
N PRO A 49 2.47 -2.28 17.62
CA PRO A 49 1.73 -2.50 18.86
C PRO A 49 0.28 -2.91 18.62
N LEU A 50 0.08 -4.17 18.27
CA LEU A 50 -1.24 -4.76 18.13
C LEU A 50 -1.72 -5.23 19.49
N VAL A 51 -2.81 -4.63 19.96
CA VAL A 51 -3.54 -5.02 21.16
C VAL A 51 -4.69 -5.92 20.74
N GLN A 52 -4.84 -7.05 21.45
CA GLN A 52 -6.02 -7.90 21.31
C GLN A 52 -7.14 -7.31 22.17
N THR A 53 -8.25 -6.92 21.55
CA THR A 53 -9.47 -6.60 22.30
C THR A 53 -10.12 -7.90 22.79
N GLU A 54 -10.74 -7.90 23.98
CA GLU A 54 -11.23 -9.10 24.69
C GLU A 54 -12.06 -10.09 23.83
N THR A 55 -12.74 -9.59 22.79
CA THR A 55 -13.55 -10.40 21.85
C THR A 55 -13.29 -10.08 20.38
N GLY A 56 -12.24 -9.32 20.06
CA GLY A 56 -12.04 -8.75 18.72
C GLY A 56 -10.65 -8.95 18.12
N PRO A 57 -10.45 -8.51 16.86
CA PRO A 57 -9.20 -8.69 16.14
C PRO A 57 -8.06 -7.87 16.75
N PHE A 58 -6.82 -8.32 16.50
CA PHE A 58 -5.62 -7.54 16.79
C PHE A 58 -5.65 -6.21 16.03
N GLN A 59 -5.56 -5.09 16.76
CA GLN A 59 -5.54 -3.74 16.21
C GLN A 59 -4.57 -2.84 16.98
N THR A 60 -4.18 -1.70 16.42
CA THR A 60 -3.37 -0.72 17.15
C THR A 60 -4.15 -0.13 18.32
N ALA A 61 -3.47 0.46 19.32
CA ALA A 61 -4.12 1.08 20.46
C ALA A 61 -4.99 2.30 20.09
N THR A 62 -4.58 3.05 19.06
CA THR A 62 -5.30 4.22 18.54
C THR A 62 -5.28 4.24 17.01
N PHE A 63 -6.21 5.00 16.41
CA PHE A 63 -6.25 5.17 14.96
C PHE A 63 -5.01 5.92 14.45
N GLU A 64 -4.55 6.93 15.18
CA GLU A 64 -3.30 7.65 14.84
C GLU A 64 -2.07 6.73 14.79
N ALA A 65 -2.00 5.76 15.72
CA ALA A 65 -0.95 4.74 15.65
C ALA A 65 -1.13 3.83 14.41
N ALA A 66 -2.36 3.51 14.03
CA ALA A 66 -2.68 2.77 12.81
C ALA A 66 -2.23 3.53 11.56
N ARG A 67 -2.51 4.83 11.49
CA ARG A 67 -2.11 5.71 10.38
C ARG A 67 -0.60 5.73 10.23
N ALA A 68 0.13 5.99 11.31
CA ALA A 68 1.58 6.11 11.25
C ALA A 68 2.28 4.77 10.91
N TRP A 69 1.88 3.66 11.54
CA TRP A 69 2.44 2.34 11.23
C TRP A 69 1.99 1.82 9.87
N GLY A 70 0.73 2.04 9.49
CA GLY A 70 0.20 1.68 8.19
C GLY A 70 0.96 2.36 7.06
N TRP A 71 1.17 3.68 7.16
CA TRP A 71 1.98 4.43 6.20
C TRP A 71 3.44 3.98 6.21
N LEU A 72 4.06 3.74 7.36
CA LEU A 72 5.43 3.21 7.42
C LEU A 72 5.56 1.89 6.66
N GLU A 73 4.70 0.91 6.94
CA GLU A 73 4.75 -0.41 6.30
C GLU A 73 4.38 -0.30 4.81
N PHE A 74 3.37 0.50 4.45
CA PHE A 74 2.98 0.73 3.06
C PHE A 74 4.15 1.28 2.23
N VAL A 75 4.79 2.34 2.71
CA VAL A 75 5.88 3.00 2.00
C VAL A 75 7.14 2.14 1.99
N THR A 76 7.39 1.36 3.06
CA THR A 76 8.45 0.35 3.02
C THR A 76 8.19 -0.65 1.89
N GLY A 77 6.94 -1.05 1.67
CA GLY A 77 6.56 -1.89 0.54
C GLY A 77 6.86 -1.25 -0.82
N VAL A 78 6.49 0.01 -1.00
CA VAL A 78 6.77 0.78 -2.22
C VAL A 78 8.27 0.93 -2.48
N TYR A 79 9.04 1.26 -1.44
CA TYR A 79 10.50 1.31 -1.49
C TYR A 79 11.11 -0.01 -1.98
N GLN A 80 10.62 -1.14 -1.47
CA GLN A 80 11.07 -2.47 -1.90
C GLN A 80 10.72 -2.76 -3.37
N LEU A 81 9.59 -2.27 -3.88
CA LEU A 81 9.30 -2.34 -5.32
C LEU A 81 10.25 -1.49 -6.15
N GLY A 82 10.61 -0.30 -5.67
CA GLY A 82 11.63 0.55 -6.29
C GLY A 82 13.01 -0.11 -6.34
N ARG A 83 13.30 -1.01 -5.40
CA ARG A 83 14.51 -1.84 -5.34
C ARG A 83 14.39 -3.19 -6.04
N GLU A 84 13.31 -3.43 -6.79
CA GLU A 84 13.06 -4.70 -7.48
C GLU A 84 13.03 -5.92 -6.53
N HIS A 85 12.49 -5.73 -5.32
CA HIS A 85 12.29 -6.76 -4.31
C HIS A 85 10.80 -7.03 -4.04
N PRO A 86 10.03 -7.55 -5.03
CA PRO A 86 8.58 -7.68 -4.93
C PRO A 86 8.12 -8.64 -3.82
N GLY A 87 8.86 -9.72 -3.55
CA GLY A 87 8.54 -10.64 -2.45
C GLY A 87 8.57 -9.95 -1.08
N THR A 88 9.57 -9.10 -0.84
CA THR A 88 9.66 -8.28 0.38
C THR A 88 8.55 -7.24 0.42
N ALA A 89 8.26 -6.59 -0.71
CA ALA A 89 7.17 -5.62 -0.82
C ALA A 89 5.81 -6.22 -0.43
N LEU A 90 5.52 -7.46 -0.86
CA LEU A 90 4.29 -8.18 -0.50
C LEU A 90 4.09 -8.29 1.02
N MET A 91 5.16 -8.59 1.77
CA MET A 91 5.09 -8.71 3.22
C MET A 91 4.66 -7.39 3.86
N TYR A 92 5.30 -6.29 3.45
CA TYR A 92 5.05 -4.95 3.98
C TYR A 92 3.67 -4.40 3.58
N LEU A 93 3.28 -4.52 2.32
CA LEU A 93 1.96 -4.09 1.85
C LEU A 93 0.83 -4.88 2.50
N LYS A 94 1.02 -6.19 2.73
CA LYS A 94 0.06 -7.02 3.47
C LYS A 94 -0.03 -6.61 4.93
N ARG A 95 1.07 -6.20 5.56
CA ARG A 95 1.05 -5.66 6.93
C ARG A 95 0.29 -4.35 7.00
N ALA A 96 0.56 -3.40 6.10
CA ALA A 96 -0.18 -2.14 6.01
C ALA A 96 -1.69 -2.40 5.86
N TRP A 97 -2.08 -3.27 4.92
CA TRP A 97 -3.48 -3.69 4.74
C TRP A 97 -4.10 -4.26 6.02
N ARG A 98 -3.35 -5.07 6.77
CA ARG A 98 -3.81 -5.67 8.04
C ARG A 98 -3.94 -4.65 9.16
N ILE A 99 -3.09 -3.63 9.19
CA ILE A 99 -3.15 -2.55 10.19
C ILE A 99 -4.43 -1.75 10.04
N TRP A 100 -4.82 -1.38 8.81
CA TRP A 100 -6.02 -0.57 8.57
C TRP A 100 -7.33 -1.35 8.63
N ARG A 101 -7.32 -2.66 8.32
CA ARG A 101 -8.54 -3.48 8.24
C ARG A 101 -9.48 -3.40 9.46
N PRO A 102 -9.01 -3.51 10.73
CA PRO A 102 -9.91 -3.44 11.87
C PRO A 102 -10.64 -2.10 11.97
N TRP A 103 -9.94 -1.02 11.60
CA TRP A 103 -10.43 0.36 11.71
C TRP A 103 -11.55 0.71 10.73
N GLU A 104 -11.74 -0.06 9.66
CA GLU A 104 -12.91 0.08 8.77
C GLU A 104 -14.24 -0.12 9.52
N ARG A 105 -14.23 -0.91 10.60
CA ARG A 105 -15.44 -1.22 11.39
C ARG A 105 -15.36 -0.72 12.82
N LEU A 106 -14.14 -0.66 13.36
CA LEU A 106 -13.88 -0.32 14.77
C LEU A 106 -13.49 1.15 14.96
N GLY A 107 -13.36 1.92 13.87
CA GLY A 107 -13.17 3.38 13.95
C GLY A 107 -14.29 4.02 14.76
N THR A 108 -13.93 4.95 15.64
CA THR A 108 -14.84 5.62 16.56
C THR A 108 -15.65 6.71 15.88
N THR A 109 -15.14 7.23 14.76
CA THR A 109 -15.84 8.22 13.93
C THR A 109 -16.00 7.70 12.50
N SER A 110 -16.95 8.25 11.76
CA SER A 110 -17.11 7.94 10.32
C SER A 110 -15.88 8.35 9.52
N GLU A 111 -15.17 9.40 9.94
CA GLU A 111 -13.95 9.87 9.28
C GLU A 111 -12.84 8.82 9.39
N GLU A 112 -12.61 8.27 10.58
CA GLU A 112 -11.62 7.21 10.80
C GLU A 112 -11.93 5.96 9.97
N GLN A 113 -13.20 5.55 9.93
CA GLN A 113 -13.64 4.38 9.15
C GLN A 113 -13.43 4.61 7.64
N ASN A 114 -13.78 5.80 7.14
CA ASN A 114 -13.63 6.17 5.75
C ASN A 114 -12.14 6.23 5.36
N GLU A 115 -11.29 6.87 6.17
CA GLU A 115 -9.85 6.92 5.93
C GLU A 115 -9.22 5.52 5.97
N ALA A 116 -9.57 4.69 6.98
CA ALA A 116 -9.08 3.31 7.05
C ALA A 116 -9.45 2.49 5.81
N THR A 117 -10.68 2.67 5.33
CA THR A 117 -11.17 2.01 4.11
C THR A 117 -10.37 2.45 2.90
N ARG A 118 -10.18 3.77 2.74
CA ARG A 118 -9.43 4.36 1.64
C ARG A 118 -7.96 3.92 1.62
N GLU A 119 -7.29 3.93 2.76
CA GLU A 119 -5.89 3.49 2.86
C GLU A 119 -5.74 1.98 2.68
N ARG A 120 -6.74 1.18 3.06
CA ARG A 120 -6.76 -0.25 2.73
C ARG A 120 -6.96 -0.50 1.24
N LEU A 121 -7.77 0.30 0.53
CA LEU A 121 -7.85 0.24 -0.93
C LEU A 121 -6.50 0.58 -1.57
N ARG A 122 -5.85 1.66 -1.12
CA ARG A 122 -4.49 2.04 -1.56
C ARG A 122 -3.52 0.88 -1.39
N ALA A 123 -3.47 0.27 -0.20
CA ALA A 123 -2.62 -0.89 0.06
C ALA A 123 -2.92 -2.07 -0.86
N SER A 124 -4.20 -2.31 -1.19
CA SER A 124 -4.63 -3.42 -2.04
C SER A 124 -4.23 -3.22 -3.51
N LEU A 125 -4.34 -1.99 -4.03
CA LEU A 125 -3.89 -1.65 -5.38
C LEU A 125 -2.37 -1.89 -5.54
N TRP A 126 -1.60 -1.47 -4.55
CA TRP A 126 -0.15 -1.70 -4.52
C TRP A 126 0.23 -3.16 -4.27
N LEU A 127 -0.55 -3.88 -3.45
CA LEU A 127 -0.35 -5.31 -3.20
C LEU A 127 -0.55 -6.13 -4.48
N GLY A 128 -1.55 -5.77 -5.30
CA GLY A 128 -1.78 -6.37 -6.60
C GLY A 128 -0.60 -6.18 -7.57
N GLU A 129 -0.07 -4.96 -7.62
CA GLU A 129 1.13 -4.64 -8.42
C GLU A 129 2.36 -5.42 -7.94
N ALA A 130 2.58 -5.52 -6.62
CA ALA A 130 3.67 -6.31 -6.05
C ALA A 130 3.57 -7.80 -6.41
N TRP A 131 2.35 -8.37 -6.39
CA TRP A 131 2.12 -9.73 -6.87
C TRP A 131 2.44 -9.85 -8.35
N ALA A 132 1.96 -8.92 -9.18
CA ALA A 132 2.19 -8.96 -10.62
C ALA A 132 3.68 -8.86 -11.00
N ARG A 133 4.52 -8.28 -10.14
CA ARG A 133 5.97 -8.20 -10.32
C ARG A 133 6.73 -9.43 -9.84
N THR A 134 6.07 -10.38 -9.18
CA THR A 134 6.68 -11.63 -8.72
C THR A 134 6.67 -12.67 -9.84
N ILE A 135 7.82 -13.28 -10.13
CA ILE A 135 7.97 -14.32 -11.17
C ILE A 135 7.43 -15.66 -10.64
N SER A 136 6.12 -15.90 -10.81
CA SER A 136 5.46 -17.17 -10.45
C SER A 136 4.10 -17.31 -11.15
N ASP A 137 3.74 -18.53 -11.55
CA ASP A 137 2.42 -18.84 -12.13
C ASP A 137 1.26 -18.48 -11.19
N ARG A 138 1.48 -18.61 -9.88
CA ARG A 138 0.46 -18.26 -8.88
C ARG A 138 0.29 -16.75 -8.74
N ALA A 139 1.31 -15.97 -9.11
CA ALA A 139 1.33 -14.54 -8.90
C ALA A 139 0.34 -13.80 -9.82
N SER A 140 0.21 -14.23 -11.09
CA SER A 140 -0.76 -13.66 -12.03
C SER A 140 -2.20 -13.78 -11.52
N ARG A 141 -2.59 -14.98 -11.05
CA ARG A 141 -3.92 -15.22 -10.48
C ARG A 141 -4.15 -14.40 -9.22
N ALA A 142 -3.17 -14.38 -8.31
CA ALA A 142 -3.27 -13.60 -7.08
C ALA A 142 -3.43 -12.09 -7.37
N ALA A 143 -2.60 -11.53 -8.25
CA ALA A 143 -2.66 -10.13 -8.67
C ALA A 143 -4.03 -9.80 -9.27
N THR A 144 -4.50 -10.64 -10.20
CA THR A 144 -5.81 -10.45 -10.87
C THR A 144 -6.96 -10.48 -9.86
N THR A 145 -7.01 -11.46 -8.97
CA THR A 145 -8.07 -11.56 -7.96
C THR A 145 -8.07 -10.37 -7.00
N ILE A 146 -6.89 -9.98 -6.51
CA ILE A 146 -6.74 -8.83 -5.61
C ILE A 146 -7.20 -7.55 -6.30
N LEU A 147 -6.70 -7.28 -7.50
CA LEU A 147 -7.01 -6.05 -8.24
C LEU A 147 -8.48 -6.02 -8.68
N HIS A 148 -9.05 -7.11 -9.16
CA HIS A 148 -10.47 -7.17 -9.52
C HIS A 148 -11.36 -6.85 -8.33
N THR A 149 -11.11 -7.49 -7.18
CA THR A 149 -11.86 -7.22 -5.95
C THR A 149 -11.69 -5.78 -5.48
N THR A 150 -10.49 -5.23 -5.63
CA THR A 150 -10.19 -3.84 -5.25
C THR A 150 -10.87 -2.84 -6.17
N LEU A 151 -10.89 -3.09 -7.49
CA LEU A 151 -11.55 -2.23 -8.47
C LEU A 151 -13.08 -2.19 -8.25
N LEU A 152 -13.71 -3.33 -7.94
CA LEU A 152 -15.12 -3.37 -7.54
C LEU A 152 -15.38 -2.55 -6.26
N ALA A 153 -14.46 -2.62 -5.30
CA ALA A 153 -14.57 -1.84 -4.08
C ALA A 153 -14.36 -0.33 -4.32
N VAL A 154 -13.42 0.04 -5.18
CA VAL A 154 -13.19 1.42 -5.63
C VAL A 154 -14.46 1.99 -6.29
N ASP A 155 -15.09 1.23 -7.19
CA ASP A 155 -16.30 1.65 -7.89
C ASP A 155 -17.46 1.86 -6.91
N ARG A 156 -17.74 0.86 -6.07
CA ARG A 156 -18.79 0.92 -5.05
C ARG A 156 -18.61 2.10 -4.08
N LEU A 157 -17.38 2.46 -3.76
CA LEU A 157 -17.04 3.53 -2.81
C LEU A 157 -16.75 4.87 -3.50
N GLN A 158 -16.85 4.93 -4.83
CA GLN A 158 -16.59 6.14 -5.63
C GLN A 158 -15.18 6.74 -5.41
N GLU A 159 -14.18 5.86 -5.27
CA GLU A 159 -12.77 6.23 -5.03
C GLU A 159 -11.95 6.33 -6.32
N GLN A 160 -12.55 6.79 -7.44
CA GLN A 160 -11.88 6.86 -8.74
C GLN A 160 -10.63 7.75 -8.70
N ALA A 161 -10.66 8.85 -7.93
CA ALA A 161 -9.49 9.72 -7.75
C ALA A 161 -8.28 8.98 -7.14
N LEU A 162 -8.51 8.09 -6.17
CA LEU A 162 -7.44 7.27 -5.58
C LEU A 162 -6.86 6.29 -6.61
N LEU A 163 -7.71 5.71 -7.46
CA LEU A 163 -7.27 4.80 -8.52
C LEU A 163 -6.40 5.53 -9.55
N GLU A 164 -6.84 6.69 -10.03
CA GLU A 164 -6.09 7.52 -10.97
C GLU A 164 -4.73 7.97 -10.39
N GLU A 165 -4.73 8.45 -9.15
CA GLU A 165 -3.51 8.79 -8.42
C GLU A 165 -2.56 7.58 -8.36
N THR A 166 -3.08 6.41 -7.99
CA THR A 166 -2.28 5.18 -7.86
C THR A 166 -1.71 4.72 -9.20
N ILE A 167 -2.47 4.82 -10.30
CA ILE A 167 -1.97 4.51 -11.65
C ILE A 167 -0.77 5.39 -11.98
N GLN A 168 -0.87 6.70 -11.73
CA GLN A 168 0.22 7.63 -12.03
C GLN A 168 1.45 7.35 -11.17
N GLN A 169 1.26 7.02 -9.89
CA GLN A 169 2.35 6.67 -9.00
C GLN A 169 3.02 5.35 -9.41
N GLN A 170 2.26 4.31 -9.79
CA GLN A 170 2.84 3.03 -10.18
C GLN A 170 3.62 3.10 -11.50
N ARG A 171 3.33 4.06 -12.37
CA ARG A 171 4.13 4.31 -13.59
C ARG A 171 5.57 4.74 -13.29
N SER A 172 5.84 5.27 -12.10
CA SER A 172 7.20 5.66 -11.70
C SER A 172 8.05 4.49 -11.21
N LEU A 173 7.46 3.30 -11.04
CA LEU A 173 8.21 2.11 -10.69
C LEU A 173 9.16 1.68 -11.83
N PRO A 174 10.29 1.03 -11.49
CA PRO A 174 11.18 0.45 -12.48
C PRO A 174 10.44 -0.56 -13.36
N LEU A 175 11.02 -0.89 -14.51
CA LEU A 175 10.47 -1.93 -15.39
C LEU A 175 10.38 -3.25 -14.63
N ALA A 176 9.27 -3.97 -14.80
CA ALA A 176 9.14 -5.29 -14.21
C ALA A 176 10.14 -6.26 -14.88
N LEU A 177 10.60 -7.27 -14.13
CA LEU A 177 11.55 -8.25 -14.64
C LEU A 177 10.89 -9.20 -15.66
N PRO A 178 11.62 -9.63 -16.71
CA PRO A 178 11.14 -10.63 -17.65
C PRO A 178 10.57 -11.87 -16.97
N GLY A 179 9.42 -12.35 -17.47
CA GLY A 179 8.70 -13.51 -16.90
C GLY A 179 7.75 -13.18 -15.75
N SER A 180 7.74 -11.94 -15.23
CA SER A 180 6.68 -11.50 -14.31
C SER A 180 5.39 -11.16 -15.07
N PRO A 181 4.20 -11.35 -14.47
CA PRO A 181 2.93 -10.91 -15.08
C PRO A 181 2.87 -9.43 -15.49
N ALA A 182 3.59 -8.55 -14.78
CA ALA A 182 3.70 -7.13 -15.08
C ALA A 182 4.70 -6.80 -16.20
N TRP A 183 5.45 -7.79 -16.69
CA TRP A 183 6.42 -7.56 -17.76
C TRP A 183 5.73 -7.32 -19.10
N ASN A 184 6.13 -6.24 -19.78
CA ASN A 184 5.69 -5.93 -21.13
C ASN A 184 6.92 -5.83 -22.06
N PRO A 185 6.95 -6.58 -23.19
CA PRO A 185 8.04 -6.54 -24.16
C PRO A 185 8.28 -5.15 -24.79
N GLY A 186 7.29 -4.24 -24.73
CA GLY A 186 7.40 -2.86 -25.22
C GLY A 186 8.33 -1.94 -24.41
N LYS A 187 8.97 -2.44 -23.33
CA LYS A 187 9.90 -1.70 -22.45
C LYS A 187 9.33 -0.40 -21.83
N GLN A 188 8.01 -0.24 -21.82
CA GLN A 188 7.36 0.85 -21.09
C GLN A 188 6.85 0.32 -19.75
N SER A 189 7.08 1.10 -18.68
CA SER A 189 6.52 0.79 -17.37
C SER A 189 5.02 1.01 -17.42
N MET A 190 4.26 -0.08 -17.50
CA MET A 190 2.81 -0.05 -17.48
C MET A 190 2.31 -0.81 -16.26
N PRO A 191 1.61 -0.15 -15.32
CA PRO A 191 1.06 -0.82 -14.15
C PRO A 191 0.19 -2.00 -14.56
N PHE A 192 0.28 -3.11 -13.84
CA PHE A 192 -0.45 -4.33 -14.19
C PHE A 192 -1.97 -4.11 -14.17
N LEU A 193 -2.45 -3.21 -13.32
CA LEU A 193 -3.87 -2.85 -13.28
C LEU A 193 -4.37 -2.23 -14.60
N CYS A 194 -3.51 -1.54 -15.37
CA CYS A 194 -3.87 -0.98 -16.67
C CYS A 194 -4.09 -2.09 -17.72
N LEU A 195 -3.35 -3.20 -17.63
CA LEU A 195 -3.58 -4.38 -18.47
C LEU A 195 -4.96 -4.99 -18.20
N LEU A 196 -5.36 -5.06 -16.93
CA LEU A 196 -6.67 -5.57 -16.52
C LEU A 196 -7.81 -4.68 -17.03
N LEU A 197 -7.70 -3.36 -16.86
CA LEU A 197 -8.71 -2.41 -17.35
C LEU A 197 -8.84 -2.46 -18.88
N GLY A 198 -7.72 -2.55 -19.61
CA GLY A 198 -7.74 -2.68 -21.08
C GLY A 198 -8.33 -4.00 -21.56
N THR A 199 -8.23 -5.07 -20.76
CA THR A 199 -8.86 -6.37 -21.06
C THR A 199 -10.37 -6.30 -20.84
N GLN A 200 -10.83 -5.64 -19.77
CA GLN A 200 -12.26 -5.46 -19.49
C GLN A 200 -12.96 -4.58 -20.53
N ALA A 201 -12.30 -3.52 -21.00
CA ALA A 201 -12.83 -2.68 -22.07
C ALA A 201 -12.98 -3.43 -23.41
N ARG A 202 -12.11 -4.41 -23.68
CA ARG A 202 -12.18 -5.26 -24.87
C ARG A 202 -13.17 -6.41 -24.73
N SER A 203 -13.46 -6.86 -23.52
CA SER A 203 -14.42 -7.95 -23.27
C SER A 203 -15.88 -7.49 -23.23
N GLY A 204 -16.18 -6.20 -23.45
CA GLY A 204 -17.56 -5.72 -23.62
C GLY A 204 -18.49 -6.18 -22.51
N PHE A 205 -18.22 -5.79 -21.26
CA PHE A 205 -19.22 -5.93 -20.20
C PHE A 205 -20.36 -4.94 -20.49
N SER A 206 -21.38 -5.42 -21.20
CA SER A 206 -22.71 -4.85 -21.17
C SER A 206 -23.35 -5.28 -19.84
N PRO A 207 -23.72 -4.37 -18.94
CA PRO A 207 -24.59 -4.72 -17.84
C PRO A 207 -26.00 -4.88 -18.43
N GLU A 208 -26.45 -6.11 -18.58
CA GLU A 208 -27.88 -6.43 -18.51
C GLU A 208 -28.24 -6.77 -17.06
#